data_AF-A0A3D0G9T2-F1
#
_entry.id   AF-A0A3D0G9T2-F1
#
_cell.length_a   1.000
_cell.length_b   1.000
_cell.length_c   1.000
_cell.angle_alpha   90.00
_cell.angle_beta   90.00
_cell.angle_gamma   90.00
#
_symmetry.space_group_name_H-M   'P 1'
#
loop_
_entity.id
_entity.type
_entity.pdbx_description
1 polymer ?
#
loop_
_entity_poly.entity_id
_entity_poly.type
_entity_poly.pdbx_seq_one_letter_code
_entity_poly.pdbx_strand_id
1 'polypeptide(L)'
;MPKDATLTQPILDDLLTLTEAAMTPVEAVLGKAKAAVRAMVVDGDRVSPALLEENQHAAHALAWLATYVEALRQMRNWAGNLQSEGSFGEM
;
A
#
# COMPACT_ATOMS: atom_id res chain seq x y z
N MET A 1 -37.52 4.86 -0.34
CA MET A 1 -36.65 5.82 -1.05
C MET A 1 -35.61 5.02 -1.80
N PRO A 2 -35.47 5.15 -3.13
CA PRO A 2 -34.38 4.47 -3.83
C PRO A 2 -33.07 5.20 -3.47
N LYS A 3 -32.08 4.45 -2.96
CA LYS A 3 -30.74 4.94 -2.60
C LYS A 3 -29.72 4.81 -3.74
N ASP A 4 -30.19 4.51 -4.95
CA ASP A 4 -29.33 4.19 -6.10
C ASP A 4 -29.37 5.28 -7.18
N ALA A 5 -29.41 6.55 -6.77
CA ALA A 5 -29.26 7.67 -7.68
C ALA A 5 -27.78 8.04 -7.82
N THR A 6 -27.17 7.55 -8.91
CA THR A 6 -26.10 8.21 -9.69
C THR A 6 -24.81 8.56 -8.95
N LEU A 7 -23.89 7.60 -8.84
CA LEU A 7 -22.45 7.90 -8.97
C LEU A 7 -22.06 7.67 -10.44
N THR A 8 -22.62 8.45 -11.36
CA THR A 8 -22.23 8.43 -12.79
C THR A 8 -20.99 9.28 -13.08
N GLN A 9 -20.39 9.86 -12.04
CA GLN A 9 -19.20 10.70 -12.15
C GLN A 9 -18.15 10.20 -11.16
N PRO A 10 -16.90 9.98 -11.60
CA PRO A 10 -15.82 9.61 -10.69
C PRO A 10 -15.61 10.70 -9.63
N ILE A 11 -15.41 10.28 -8.38
CA ILE A 11 -15.15 11.22 -7.25
C ILE A 11 -13.78 11.91 -7.42
N LEU A 12 -12.84 11.22 -8.06
CA LEU A 12 -11.53 11.73 -8.44
C LEU A 12 -11.33 11.51 -9.93
N ASP A 13 -11.16 12.61 -10.67
CA ASP A 13 -10.69 12.56 -12.06
C ASP A 13 -9.25 12.03 -12.12
N ASP A 14 -8.83 11.55 -13.29
CA ASP A 14 -7.46 11.08 -13.56
C ASP A 14 -6.94 10.02 -12.56
N LEU A 15 -7.83 9.13 -12.10
CA LEU A 15 -7.56 8.16 -11.03
C LEU A 15 -6.27 7.35 -11.25
N LEU A 16 -6.01 6.90 -12.48
CA LEU A 16 -4.81 6.11 -12.80
C LEU A 16 -3.52 6.93 -12.63
N THR A 17 -3.54 8.21 -13.00
CA THR A 17 -2.39 9.11 -12.84
C THR A 17 -2.17 9.44 -11.36
N LEU A 18 -3.25 9.73 -10.62
CA LEU A 18 -3.19 10.06 -9.20
C LEU A 18 -2.67 8.88 -8.37
N THR A 19 -3.18 7.67 -8.64
CA THR A 19 -2.77 6.45 -7.92
C THR A 19 -1.36 6.03 -8.27
N GLU A 20 -0.91 6.21 -9.53
CA GLU A 20 0.50 6.03 -9.90
C GLU A 20 1.43 6.97 -9.11
N ALA A 21 1.10 8.26 -9.10
CA ALA A 21 1.90 9.27 -8.41
C ALA A 21 1.97 9.02 -6.88
N ALA A 22 0.91 8.45 -6.30
CA ALA A 22 0.86 8.10 -4.88
C ALA A 22 1.79 6.94 -4.48
N MET A 23 2.20 6.07 -5.43
CA MET A 23 3.03 4.91 -5.09
C MET A 23 4.42 5.30 -4.56
N THR A 24 5.07 6.29 -5.16
CA THR A 24 6.40 6.75 -4.72
C THR A 24 6.42 7.18 -3.24
N PRO A 25 5.56 8.10 -2.77
CA PRO A 25 5.54 8.48 -1.36
C PRO A 25 5.12 7.33 -0.43
N VAL A 26 4.21 6.45 -0.85
CA VAL A 26 3.81 5.27 -0.07
C VAL A 26 4.99 4.31 0.15
N GLU A 27 5.76 4.04 -0.91
CA GLU A 27 6.97 3.21 -0.80
C GLU A 27 8.07 3.88 0.04
N ALA A 28 8.19 5.20 -0.02
CA ALA A 28 9.10 5.94 0.84
C ALA A 28 8.72 5.81 2.32
N VAL A 29 7.42 5.83 2.66
CA VAL A 29 6.94 5.59 4.02
C VAL A 29 7.27 4.15 4.47
N LEU A 30 7.01 3.15 3.62
CA LEU A 30 7.38 1.76 3.92
C LEU A 30 8.89 1.60 4.14
N GLY A 31 9.72 2.24 3.32
CA GLY A 31 11.18 2.24 3.47
C GLY A 31 11.63 2.80 4.81
N LYS A 32 11.07 3.94 5.23
CA LYS A 32 11.34 4.56 6.53
C LYS A 32 10.88 3.68 7.69
N ALA A 33 9.66 3.13 7.62
CA ALA A 33 9.13 2.24 8.64
C ALA A 33 9.99 0.98 8.79
N LYS A 34 10.41 0.38 7.67
CA LYS A 34 11.31 -0.79 7.67
C LYS A 34 12.65 -0.48 8.32
N ALA A 35 13.25 0.67 7.99
CA ALA A 35 14.52 1.10 8.61
C ALA A 35 14.38 1.32 10.12
N ALA A 36 13.30 1.99 10.55
CA ALA A 36 13.02 2.25 11.96
C ALA A 36 12.84 0.94 12.74
N VAL A 37 11.99 0.02 12.28
CA VAL A 37 11.78 -1.27 12.94
C VAL A 37 13.05 -2.11 12.92
N ARG A 38 13.82 -2.10 11.82
CA ARG A 38 15.11 -2.82 11.76
C ARG A 38 16.06 -2.36 12.86
N ALA A 39 16.13 -1.06 13.15
CA ALA A 39 16.96 -0.52 14.22
C ALA A 39 16.52 -0.97 15.63
N MET A 40 15.26 -1.37 15.80
CA MET A 40 14.70 -1.87 17.07
C MET A 40 14.92 -3.37 17.26
N VAL A 41 14.97 -4.15 16.18
CA VAL A 41 14.91 -5.63 16.24
C VAL A 41 16.21 -6.33 15.84
N VAL A 42 17.23 -5.60 15.41
CA VAL A 42 18.54 -6.17 15.03
C VAL A 42 19.53 -6.07 16.18
N ASP A 43 20.24 -7.16 16.42
CA ASP A 43 21.43 -7.22 17.28
C ASP A 43 22.61 -7.73 16.44
N GLY A 44 23.68 -6.93 16.36
CA GLY A 44 24.76 -7.14 15.41
C GLY A 44 24.29 -7.11 13.96
N ASP A 45 24.43 -8.25 13.27
CA ASP A 45 24.08 -8.41 11.85
C ASP A 45 22.76 -9.17 11.63
N ARG A 46 22.07 -9.60 12.70
CA ARG A 46 20.89 -10.48 12.63
C ARG A 46 19.70 -9.91 13.39
N VAL A 47 18.50 -10.28 12.95
CA VAL A 47 17.28 -10.02 13.72
C VAL A 47 17.32 -10.88 14.99
N SER A 48 17.18 -10.23 16.15
CA SER A 48 17.11 -10.89 17.45
C SER A 48 15.67 -11.33 17.72
N PRO A 49 15.41 -12.63 17.98
CA PRO A 49 14.08 -13.10 18.37
C PRO A 49 13.55 -12.42 19.63
N ALA A 50 14.43 -12.14 20.60
CA ALA A 50 14.07 -11.47 21.84
C ALA A 50 13.62 -10.02 21.59
N LEU A 51 14.41 -9.25 20.81
CA LEU A 51 14.04 -7.87 20.46
C LEU A 51 12.81 -7.82 19.55
N LEU A 52 12.63 -8.82 18.68
CA LEU A 52 11.44 -8.92 17.84
C LEU A 52 10.19 -9.15 18.68
N GLU A 53 10.26 -9.99 19.71
CA GLU A 53 9.15 -10.22 20.65
C GLU A 53 8.89 -9.00 21.53
N GLU A 54 9.94 -8.34 22.03
CA GLU A 54 9.82 -7.09 22.78
C GLU A 54 9.14 -5.98 21.95
N ASN A 55 9.45 -5.91 20.65
CA ASN A 55 8.93 -4.91 19.72
C ASN A 55 7.85 -5.48 18.79
N GLN A 56 7.12 -6.51 19.23
CA GLN A 56 6.19 -7.28 18.40
C GLN A 56 5.11 -6.39 17.76
N HIS A 57 4.61 -5.37 18.49
CA HIS A 57 3.64 -4.41 17.94
C HIS A 57 4.18 -3.66 16.72
N ALA A 58 5.41 -3.15 16.79
CA ALA A 58 6.04 -2.42 15.69
C ALA A 58 6.33 -3.34 14.50
N ALA A 59 6.78 -4.57 14.77
CA ALA A 59 6.99 -5.58 13.73
C ALA A 59 5.70 -5.94 12.98
N HIS A 60 4.59 -6.15 13.71
CA HIS A 60 3.29 -6.41 13.11
C HIS A 60 2.75 -5.20 12.35
N ALA A 61 2.87 -3.99 12.92
CA ALA A 61 2.46 -2.76 12.24
C ALA A 61 3.20 -2.59 10.90
N LEU A 62 4.50 -2.90 10.86
CA LEU A 62 5.27 -2.91 9.61
C LEU A 62 4.74 -3.97 8.62
N ALA A 63 4.40 -5.17 9.09
CA ALA A 63 3.84 -6.22 8.23
C ALA A 63 2.48 -5.81 7.61
N TRP A 64 1.62 -5.17 8.39
CA TRP A 64 0.35 -4.61 7.91
C TRP A 64 0.59 -3.49 6.90
N LEU A 65 1.48 -2.54 7.21
CA LEU A 65 1.82 -1.47 6.27
C LEU A 65 2.35 -2.02 4.94
N ALA A 66 3.27 -2.99 5.00
CA ALA A 66 3.82 -3.63 3.80
C ALA A 66 2.73 -4.33 2.97
N THR A 67 1.80 -5.01 3.64
CA THR A 67 0.64 -5.64 2.98
C THR A 67 -0.22 -4.63 2.24
N TYR A 68 -0.50 -3.48 2.86
CA TYR A 68 -1.29 -2.42 2.23
C TYR A 68 -0.56 -1.76 1.06
N VAL A 69 0.75 -1.53 1.18
CA VAL A 69 1.58 -1.02 0.07
C VAL A 69 1.51 -1.99 -1.12
N GLU A 70 1.63 -3.30 -0.87
CA GLU A 70 1.54 -4.30 -1.93
C GLU A 70 0.13 -4.34 -2.55
N ALA A 71 -0.92 -4.28 -1.74
CA ALA A 71 -2.29 -4.24 -2.23
C ALA A 71 -2.53 -3.03 -3.16
N LEU A 72 -2.02 -1.85 -2.80
CA LEU A 72 -2.08 -0.65 -3.64
C LEU A 72 -1.31 -0.84 -4.95
N ARG A 73 -0.10 -1.40 -4.90
CA ARG A 73 0.71 -1.68 -6.09
C ARG A 73 -0.01 -2.64 -7.04
N GLN A 74 -0.52 -3.75 -6.52
CA GLN A 74 -1.21 -4.75 -7.33
C GLN A 74 -2.52 -4.21 -7.93
N MET A 75 -3.28 -3.43 -7.15
CA MET A 75 -4.49 -2.77 -7.64
C MET A 75 -4.19 -1.77 -8.75
N ARG A 76 -3.13 -0.96 -8.60
CA ARG A 76 -2.69 -0.02 -9.63
C ARG A 76 -2.26 -0.71 -10.91
N ASN A 77 -1.47 -1.79 -10.79
CA ASN A 77 -1.02 -2.61 -11.91
C ASN A 77 -2.20 -3.25 -12.64
N TRP A 78 -3.13 -3.84 -11.91
CA TRP A 78 -4.35 -4.42 -12.46
C TRP A 78 -5.15 -3.39 -13.27
N ALA A 79 -5.39 -2.21 -12.70
CA ALA A 79 -6.10 -1.14 -13.39
C ALA A 79 -5.33 -0.63 -14.63
N GLY A 80 -3.99 -0.58 -14.57
CA GLY A 80 -3.14 -0.24 -15.71
C GLY A 80 -3.24 -1.25 -16.85
N ASN A 81 -3.26 -2.55 -16.52
CA ASN A 81 -3.44 -3.61 -17.51
C ASN A 81 -4.79 -3.50 -18.21
N LEU A 82 -5.89 -3.35 -17.44
CA LEU A 82 -7.22 -3.13 -18.00
C LEU A 82 -7.26 -1.89 -18.91
N GLN A 83 -6.59 -0.80 -18.52
CA GLN A 83 -6.54 0.41 -19.34
C GLN A 83 -5.81 0.17 -20.67
N SER A 84 -4.72 -0.59 -20.64
CA SER A 84 -3.96 -0.94 -21.86
C SER A 84 -4.74 -1.85 -22.80
N GLU A 85 -5.64 -2.66 -22.25
CA GLU A 85 -6.55 -3.55 -23.00
C GLU A 85 -7.82 -2.83 -23.47
N GLY A 86 -8.03 -1.57 -23.07
CA GLY A 86 -9.26 -0.81 -23.37
C GLY A 86 -10.49 -1.30 -22.61
N SER A 87 -10.31 -2.08 -21.54
CA SER A 87 -11.36 -2.70 -20.73
C SER A 87 -11.55 -2.05 -19.35
N PHE A 88 -10.79 -0.99 -19.04
CA PHE A 88 -10.97 -0.22 -17.81
C PHE A 88 -12.21 0.68 -17.89
N GLY A 89 -13.21 0.40 -17.05
CA GLY A 89 -14.49 1.13 -17.01
C GLY A 89 -15.37 0.67 -15.85
N GLU A 90 -16.63 1.12 -15.84
CA GLU A 90 -17.63 0.67 -14.87
C GLU A 90 -17.86 -0.85 -14.98
N MET A 91 -18.07 -1.51 -13.84
CA MET A 91 -18.38 -2.96 -13.77
C MET A 91 -19.87 -3.24 -13.92
#